data_AF-A0A382TZN7-F1
#
_entry.id   AF-A0A382TZN7-F1
#
_cell.length_a   1.000
_cell.length_b   1.000
_cell.length_c   1.000
_cell.angle_alpha   90.00
_cell.angle_beta   90.00
_cell.angle_gamma   90.00
#
_symmetry.space_group_name_H-M   'P 1'
#
loop_
_entity.id
_entity.type
_entity.pdbx_description
1 polymer ?
#
loop_
_entity_poly.entity_id
_entity_poly.type
_entity_poly.pdbx_seq_one_letter_code
_entity_poly.pdbx_strand_id
1 'polypeptide(L)'
;VIAIIAILAGLLLPALAKAKDNATGIYCLNNQRQLLTAWKLYVDDYEDRLPPNAKHLQDPRGWINGFLTFVPNNRDNTNLLFLIGTRKQMGDRYPKLSPYTQSAGIYKCPSDKYTCKIGRKEMPR
;
A
#
# COMPACT_ATOMS: atom_id res chain seq x y z
N VAL A 1 -43.93 -12.70 7.26
CA VAL A 1 -42.54 -13.00 7.68
C VAL A 1 -41.52 -12.03 7.07
N ILE A 2 -41.53 -11.81 5.75
CA ILE A 2 -40.59 -10.92 5.03
C ILE A 2 -40.51 -9.51 5.65
N ALA A 3 -41.63 -8.93 6.06
CA ALA A 3 -41.68 -7.61 6.69
C ALA A 3 -40.85 -7.49 7.98
N ILE A 4 -40.83 -8.54 8.81
CA ILE A 4 -40.08 -8.54 10.08
C ILE A 4 -38.57 -8.65 9.79
N ILE A 5 -38.18 -9.49 8.83
CA ILE A 5 -36.77 -9.62 8.41
C ILE A 5 -36.25 -8.28 7.86
N ALA A 6 -37.06 -7.56 7.09
CA ALA A 6 -36.68 -6.26 6.53
C ALA A 6 -36.43 -5.19 7.61
N ILE A 7 -37.26 -5.14 8.66
CA ILE A 7 -37.08 -4.20 9.78
C ILE A 7 -35.80 -4.53 10.56
N LEU A 8 -35.58 -5.80 10.87
CA LEU A 8 -34.38 -6.26 11.58
C LEU A 8 -33.11 -5.98 10.77
N ALA A 9 -33.13 -6.25 9.46
CA ALA A 9 -32.03 -5.92 8.56
C ALA A 9 -31.79 -4.39 8.51
N GLY A 10 -32.85 -3.59 8.43
CA GLY A 10 -32.78 -2.13 8.41
C GLY A 10 -32.05 -1.53 9.63
N LEU A 11 -32.21 -2.12 10.82
CA LEU A 11 -31.53 -1.70 12.04
C LEU A 11 -30.06 -2.15 12.09
N LEU A 12 -29.73 -3.28 11.45
CA LEU A 12 -28.37 -3.83 11.42
C LEU A 12 -27.47 -3.16 10.38
N LEU A 13 -28.02 -2.71 9.24
CA LEU A 13 -27.27 -2.06 8.17
C LEU A 13 -26.42 -0.86 8.60
N PRO A 14 -26.93 0.13 9.36
CA PRO A 14 -26.10 1.27 9.79
C PRO A 14 -25.00 0.85 10.77
N ALA A 15 -25.28 -0.10 11.66
CA ALA A 15 -24.27 -0.64 12.58
C ALA A 15 -23.18 -1.42 11.82
N LEU A 16 -23.57 -2.23 10.83
CA LEU A 16 -22.65 -3.00 9.99
C LEU A 16 -21.80 -2.10 9.10
N ALA A 17 -22.37 -1.03 8.54
CA ALA A 17 -21.63 -0.04 7.76
C ALA A 17 -20.52 0.60 8.61
N LYS A 18 -20.86 1.06 9.82
CA LYS A 18 -19.87 1.61 10.77
C LYS A 18 -18.82 0.58 11.18
N ALA A 19 -19.22 -0.67 11.44
CA ALA A 19 -18.30 -1.75 11.76
C ALA A 19 -17.32 -2.04 10.61
N LYS A 20 -17.79 -2.01 9.36
CA LYS A 20 -16.96 -2.19 8.16
C LYS A 20 -15.94 -1.06 7.99
N ASP A 21 -16.33 0.18 8.21
CA ASP A 21 -15.42 1.32 8.14
C ASP A 21 -14.31 1.23 9.21
N ASN A 22 -14.69 0.87 10.44
CA ASN A 22 -13.72 0.62 11.52
C ASN A 22 -12.77 -0.54 11.18
N ALA A 23 -13.28 -1.65 10.67
CA ALA A 23 -12.46 -2.79 10.25
C ALA A 23 -11.46 -2.40 9.14
N THR A 24 -11.90 -1.58 8.18
CA THR A 24 -11.04 -1.04 7.13
C THR A 24 -9.90 -0.19 7.72
N GLY A 25 -10.22 0.70 8.67
CA GLY A 25 -9.22 1.49 9.38
C GLY A 25 -8.20 0.63 10.14
N ILE A 26 -8.67 -0.39 10.87
CA ILE A 26 -7.81 -1.34 11.58
C ILE A 26 -6.85 -2.06 10.63
N TYR A 27 -7.32 -2.46 9.44
CA TYR A 27 -6.46 -3.08 8.44
C TYR A 27 -5.36 -2.13 7.96
N CYS A 28 -5.69 -0.86 7.69
CA CYS A 28 -4.68 0.14 7.32
C CYS A 28 -3.65 0.37 8.43
N LEU A 29 -4.07 0.42 9.69
CA LEU A 29 -3.17 0.53 10.84
C LEU A 29 -2.26 -0.70 10.96
N ASN A 30 -2.79 -1.90 10.72
CA ASN A 30 -2.00 -3.12 10.73
C ASN A 30 -0.95 -3.15 9.61
N ASN A 31 -1.30 -2.65 8.42
CA ASN A 31 -0.36 -2.46 7.32
C ASN A 31 0.77 -1.49 7.69
N GLN A 32 0.43 -0.34 8.30
CA GLN A 32 1.43 0.62 8.77
C GLN A 32 2.33 0.04 9.87
N ARG A 33 1.78 -0.75 10.81
CA ARG A 33 2.58 -1.45 11.82
C ARG A 33 3.61 -2.39 11.19
N GLN A 34 3.22 -3.16 10.17
CA GLN A 34 4.15 -4.02 9.43
C GLN A 34 5.25 -3.20 8.73
N LEU A 35 4.90 -2.06 8.11
CA LEU A 35 5.89 -1.15 7.53
C LEU A 35 6.84 -0.59 8.58
N LEU A 36 6.33 -0.11 9.72
CA LEU A 36 7.17 0.41 10.80
C LEU A 36 8.11 -0.66 11.36
N THR A 37 7.67 -1.91 11.47
CA THR A 37 8.54 -3.03 11.84
C THR A 37 9.67 -3.19 10.82
N ALA A 38 9.37 -3.14 9.51
CA ALA A 38 10.39 -3.22 8.48
C ALA A 38 11.39 -2.04 8.53
N TRP A 39 10.92 -0.82 8.84
CA TRP A 39 11.80 0.32 9.05
C TRP A 39 12.73 0.11 10.25
N LYS A 40 12.23 -0.43 11.36
CA LYS A 40 13.06 -0.74 12.53
C LYS A 40 14.14 -1.77 12.21
N LEU A 41 13.77 -2.86 11.54
CA LEU A 41 14.73 -3.88 11.11
C LEU A 41 15.81 -3.29 10.17
N TYR A 42 15.43 -2.38 9.29
CA TYR A 42 16.40 -1.65 8.47
C TYR A 42 17.35 -0.82 9.35
N VAL A 43 16.83 -0.05 10.31
CA VAL A 43 17.65 0.79 11.19
C VAL A 43 18.67 -0.05 11.95
N ASP A 44 18.24 -1.21 12.48
CA ASP A 44 19.11 -2.16 13.20
C ASP A 44 20.26 -2.68 12.31
N ASP A 45 19.99 -2.94 11.03
CA ASP A 45 20.98 -3.46 10.07
C ASP A 45 21.90 -2.38 9.47
N TYR A 46 21.54 -1.10 9.57
CA TYR A 46 22.18 0.02 8.85
C TYR A 46 22.72 1.13 9.77
N GLU A 47 23.32 0.77 10.91
CA GLU A 47 23.99 1.71 11.85
C GLU A 47 23.05 2.84 12.31
N ASP A 48 21.85 2.49 12.74
CA ASP A 48 20.82 3.45 13.20
C ASP A 48 20.35 4.45 12.13
N ARG A 49 20.65 4.20 10.85
CA ARG A 49 20.23 5.08 9.75
C ARG A 49 18.87 4.69 9.22
N LEU A 50 17.99 5.69 9.09
CA LEU A 50 16.71 5.51 8.40
C LEU A 50 16.91 5.14 6.93
N PRO A 51 15.99 4.37 6.33
CA PRO A 51 16.06 4.07 4.91
C PRO A 51 15.96 5.37 4.10
N PRO A 52 16.79 5.53 3.05
CA PRO A 52 16.82 6.75 2.25
C PRO A 52 15.48 6.98 1.55
N ASN A 53 15.13 8.23 1.28
CA ASN A 53 14.05 8.54 0.36
C ASN A 53 14.62 8.93 -1.01
N ALA A 54 13.93 8.54 -2.09
CA ALA A 54 14.34 8.92 -3.44
C ALA A 54 14.26 10.44 -3.60
N LYS A 55 15.37 11.08 -4.00
CA LYS A 55 15.42 12.55 -4.19
C LYS A 55 14.71 13.00 -5.47
N HIS A 56 14.76 12.17 -6.52
CA HIS A 56 14.16 12.43 -7.83
C HIS A 56 13.69 11.13 -8.48
N LEU A 57 12.82 11.24 -9.50
CA LEU A 57 12.34 10.14 -10.35
C LEU A 57 13.47 9.24 -10.90
N GLN A 58 14.67 9.79 -11.10
CA GLN A 58 15.82 9.05 -11.63
C GLN A 58 16.73 8.44 -10.57
N ASP A 59 16.43 8.59 -9.27
CA ASP A 59 17.21 7.98 -8.17
C ASP A 59 16.42 6.89 -7.43
N PRO A 60 16.36 5.66 -7.99
CA PRO A 60 15.53 4.55 -7.49
C PRO A 60 16.20 3.82 -6.31
N ARG A 61 16.81 4.57 -5.40
CA ARG A 61 17.48 4.02 -4.21
C ARG A 61 16.73 4.39 -2.93
N GLY A 62 15.42 4.66 -3.03
CA GLY A 62 14.58 4.96 -1.89
C GLY A 62 14.15 3.72 -1.11
N TRP A 63 13.50 3.95 0.03
CA TRP A 63 12.83 2.93 0.84
C TRP A 63 11.77 2.19 0.02
N ILE A 64 11.08 2.94 -0.84
CA ILE A 64 10.36 2.49 -2.03
C ILE A 64 10.78 3.33 -3.25
N ASN A 65 10.38 2.90 -4.43
CA ASN A 65 10.65 3.59 -5.69
C ASN A 65 9.36 4.06 -6.39
N GLY A 66 9.54 4.90 -7.40
CA GLY A 66 8.45 5.42 -8.22
C GLY A 66 7.63 6.51 -7.53
N PHE A 67 6.78 7.18 -8.31
CA PHE A 67 5.92 8.25 -7.82
C PHE A 67 4.49 8.04 -8.27
N LEU A 68 3.57 8.02 -7.30
CA LEU A 68 2.16 7.98 -7.60
C LEU A 68 1.69 9.32 -8.14
N THR A 69 1.07 9.33 -9.31
CA THR A 69 0.54 10.55 -9.95
C THR A 69 -0.84 10.30 -10.53
N PHE A 70 -1.59 11.36 -10.81
CA PHE A 70 -2.87 11.26 -11.52
C PHE A 70 -2.72 11.30 -13.05
N VAL A 71 -1.49 11.29 -13.56
CA VAL A 71 -1.22 11.30 -15.00
C VAL A 71 -1.64 9.96 -15.61
N PRO A 72 -2.47 9.96 -16.69
CA PRO A 72 -2.83 8.73 -17.38
C PRO A 72 -1.59 8.00 -17.90
N ASN A 73 -1.64 6.67 -17.90
CA ASN A 73 -0.58 5.77 -18.36
C ASN A 73 0.73 5.84 -17.57
N ASN A 74 0.78 6.49 -16.41
CA ASN A 74 1.95 6.39 -15.53
C ASN A 74 2.03 4.98 -14.92
N ARG A 75 3.05 4.22 -15.33
CA ARG A 75 3.24 2.82 -14.93
C ARG A 75 3.65 2.66 -13.47
N ASP A 76 4.23 3.70 -12.86
CA ASP A 76 4.65 3.68 -11.45
C ASP A 76 3.47 3.40 -10.52
N ASN A 77 2.28 3.90 -10.87
CA ASN A 77 1.03 3.68 -10.15
C ASN A 77 0.65 2.20 -9.95
N THR A 78 1.25 1.28 -10.71
CA THR A 78 0.89 -0.15 -10.62
C THR A 78 2.11 -1.07 -10.54
N ASN A 79 3.31 -0.50 -10.40
CA ASN A 79 4.54 -1.27 -10.47
C ASN A 79 4.93 -1.84 -9.10
N LEU A 80 4.56 -3.09 -8.84
CA LEU A 80 4.89 -3.77 -7.58
C LEU A 80 6.40 -3.99 -7.38
N LEU A 81 7.21 -4.01 -8.45
CA LEU A 81 8.66 -4.13 -8.31
C LEU A 81 9.24 -2.91 -7.57
N PHE A 82 8.60 -1.76 -7.66
CA PHE A 82 9.04 -0.56 -6.94
C PHE A 82 8.77 -0.61 -5.44
N LEU A 83 7.97 -1.56 -4.98
CA LEU A 83 7.66 -1.78 -3.57
C LEU A 83 8.44 -2.98 -3.00
N ILE A 84 8.44 -4.10 -3.73
CA ILE A 84 8.94 -5.40 -3.25
C ILE A 84 9.96 -6.05 -4.20
N GLY A 85 10.46 -5.32 -5.20
CA GLY A 85 11.43 -5.84 -6.15
C GLY A 85 12.72 -6.24 -5.46
N THR A 86 13.26 -7.41 -5.81
CA THR A 86 14.52 -7.90 -5.24
C THR A 86 15.73 -7.30 -5.95
N ARG A 87 16.90 -7.34 -5.31
CA ARG A 87 18.18 -6.98 -5.96
C ARG A 87 18.43 -7.78 -7.25
N LYS A 88 17.99 -9.04 -7.32
CA LYS A 88 18.11 -9.87 -8.53
C LYS A 88 17.27 -9.33 -9.69
N GLN A 89 16.09 -8.75 -9.40
CA GLN A 89 15.18 -8.22 -10.42
C GLN A 89 15.55 -6.80 -10.85
N MET A 90 16.13 -6.00 -9.96
CA MET A 90 16.30 -4.55 -10.16
C MET A 90 17.76 -4.07 -10.10
N GLY A 91 18.73 -4.94 -9.82
CA GLY A 91 20.10 -4.55 -9.52
C GLY A 91 20.14 -3.64 -8.29
N ASP A 92 21.01 -2.63 -8.31
CA ASP A 92 21.17 -1.67 -7.19
C ASP A 92 19.97 -0.73 -6.98
N ARG A 93 19.03 -0.74 -7.94
CA ARG A 93 17.80 0.06 -7.96
C ARG A 93 16.64 -0.60 -7.20
N TYR A 94 16.89 -1.68 -6.46
CA TYR A 94 15.86 -2.30 -5.64
C TYR A 94 15.45 -1.37 -4.47
N PRO A 95 14.16 -1.32 -4.11
CA PRO A 95 13.69 -0.54 -2.97
C PRO A 95 14.28 -1.08 -1.66
N LYS A 96 14.79 -0.19 -0.82
CA LYS A 96 15.63 -0.58 0.33
C LYS A 96 14.89 -1.35 1.41
N LEU A 97 13.56 -1.26 1.47
CA LEU A 97 12.76 -2.06 2.40
C LEU A 97 12.35 -3.43 1.87
N SER A 98 12.52 -3.72 0.57
CA SER A 98 12.11 -5.01 -0.01
C SER A 98 12.63 -6.25 0.74
N PRO A 99 13.88 -6.29 1.24
CA PRO A 99 14.34 -7.44 2.05
C PRO A 99 13.50 -7.69 3.32
N TYR A 100 12.87 -6.65 3.86
CA TYR A 100 12.09 -6.67 5.11
C TYR A 100 10.57 -6.72 4.86
N THR A 101 10.13 -6.52 3.62
CA THR A 101 8.71 -6.50 3.24
C THR A 101 8.45 -7.32 1.99
N GLN A 102 7.73 -8.43 2.11
CA GLN A 102 7.44 -9.31 0.96
C GLN A 102 6.03 -9.11 0.38
N SER A 103 5.13 -8.46 1.13
CA SER A 103 3.75 -8.24 0.70
C SER A 103 3.56 -6.81 0.20
N ALA A 104 3.32 -6.63 -1.10
CA ALA A 104 3.03 -5.31 -1.66
C ALA A 104 1.73 -4.69 -1.09
N GLY A 105 0.80 -5.52 -0.60
CA GLY A 105 -0.47 -5.07 -0.04
C GLY A 105 -0.33 -4.21 1.22
N ILE A 106 0.81 -4.27 1.93
CA ILE A 106 1.03 -3.44 3.13
C ILE A 106 1.27 -1.97 2.78
N TYR A 107 1.66 -1.67 1.54
CA TYR A 107 1.91 -0.30 1.07
C TYR A 107 0.63 0.44 0.66
N LYS A 108 -0.51 -0.26 0.64
CA LYS A 108 -1.82 0.33 0.29
C LYS A 108 -2.81 0.14 1.43
N CYS A 109 -3.50 1.23 1.77
CA CYS A 109 -4.62 1.20 2.70
C CYS A 109 -5.90 0.85 1.92
N PRO A 110 -6.72 -0.15 2.32
CA PRO A 110 -7.95 -0.47 1.59
C PRO A 110 -9.02 0.64 1.58
N SER A 111 -8.88 1.68 2.42
CA SER A 111 -9.73 2.86 2.29
C SER A 111 -9.32 3.77 1.12
N ASP A 112 -8.11 3.61 0.57
CA ASP A 112 -7.68 4.26 -0.66
C ASP A 112 -8.35 3.60 -1.88
N LYS A 113 -9.37 4.30 -2.39
CA LYS A 113 -10.17 3.89 -3.55
C LYS A 113 -9.77 4.64 -4.82
N TYR A 114 -8.65 5.36 -4.82
CA TYR A 114 -8.19 6.06 -6.01
C TYR A 114 -7.68 5.09 -7.07
N THR A 115 -8.05 5.38 -8.31
CA THR A 115 -7.72 4.60 -9.51
C THR A 115 -6.88 5.44 -10.46
N CYS A 116 -6.21 4.76 -11.39
CA CYS A 116 -5.50 5.37 -12.51
C CYS A 116 -5.83 4.62 -13.80
N LYS A 117 -5.74 5.32 -14.93
CA LYS A 117 -5.97 4.73 -16.25
C LYS A 117 -4.65 4.26 -16.82
N ILE A 118 -4.51 2.96 -17.08
CA ILE A 118 -3.36 2.37 -17.79
C ILE A 118 -3.87 1.74 -19.09
N GLY A 119 -3.52 2.35 -20.20
CA GLY A 119 -4.07 2.07 -21.52
C GLY A 119 -5.58 2.29 -21.54
N ARG A 120 -6.33 1.21 -21.79
CA ARG A 120 -7.80 1.21 -21.78
C ARG A 120 -8.40 0.70 -20.47
N LYS A 121 -7.57 0.33 -19.49
CA LYS A 121 -8.01 -0.25 -18.21
C LYS A 121 -7.91 0.76 -17.09
N GLU A 122 -8.88 0.73 -16.19
CA GLU A 122 -8.82 1.40 -14.91
C GLU A 122 -8.25 0.43 -13.88
N MET A 123 -7.20 0.85 -13.17
CA MET A 123 -6.51 0.02 -12.18
C MET A 123 -6.39 0.79 -10.87
N PRO A 124 -6.34 0.10 -9.71
CA PRO A 124 -6.01 0.74 -8.45
C PRO A 124 -4.65 1.45 -8.57
N ARG A 125 -4.60 2.72 -8.15
CA ARG A 125 -3.35 3.49 -8.07
C ARG A 125 -2.52 3.09 -6.86
#